data_AF-A0A6J8CU77-F1
#
_entry.id   AF-A0A6J8CU77-F1
#
_cell.length_a   1.000
_cell.length_b   1.000
_cell.length_c   1.000
_cell.angle_alpha   90.00
_cell.angle_beta   90.00
_cell.angle_gamma   90.00
#
_symmetry.space_group_name_H-M   'P 1'
#
loop_
_entity.id
_entity.type
_entity.pdbx_description
1 polymer ?
#
loop_
_entity_poly.entity_id
_entity_poly.type
_entity_poly.pdbx_seq_one_letter_code
_entity_poly.pdbx_strand_id
1 'polypeptide(L)'
;MNYDIFICTESKIDNFDVLNVPEGYSSFSKCRKQFAKKSGGITVIFKNELKDILNFQNTDCEFVLWVKIENIIGQKHLLLGCIYIPPENSKYSSQESFDQIEGELLSFKTESTVTALIGDFNARSSTLTDYVVPDDKLMRFLNIDEINDVHNYLYEFQKLQEKNIPVERSSEDRGRCNNYGYKMLNFCKNNSIFIANGRICDDAGKELFPFITEFQVVDFDPLISDVHCRLHVKFSTLATNYLHNNSPVEGTSKPVRWISDKKNQFVDKVENSLLLDVDELINRIDDVNSISFQTDLDTFVEALNKLYLDSAIDTFGTRTVHSNTQRKADQPWFDDQCHEKRNHINSK
;
A
#
# COMPACT_ATOMS: atom_id res chain seq x y z
N MET A 1 -13.53 15.21 6.73
CA MET A 1 -12.28 14.68 6.17
C MET A 1 -12.66 13.57 5.20
N ASN A 2 -12.17 13.58 3.95
CA ASN A 2 -12.55 12.60 2.92
C ASN A 2 -11.37 11.69 2.52
N TYR A 3 -10.49 11.40 3.49
CA TYR A 3 -9.30 10.58 3.27
C TYR A 3 -9.42 9.31 4.10
N ASP A 4 -9.01 8.18 3.54
CA ASP A 4 -8.92 6.90 4.23
C ASP A 4 -7.81 6.92 5.29
N ILE A 5 -6.67 7.52 4.92
CA ILE A 5 -5.50 7.72 5.76
C ILE A 5 -5.00 9.16 5.54
N PHE A 6 -4.70 9.85 6.62
CA PHE A 6 -4.12 11.19 6.64
C PHE A 6 -2.91 11.23 7.55
N ILE A 7 -1.81 11.81 7.07
CA ILE A 7 -0.53 11.80 7.78
C ILE A 7 -0.14 13.23 8.10
N CYS A 8 0.09 13.49 9.38
CA CYS A 8 0.62 14.75 9.89
C CYS A 8 2.08 14.55 10.27
N THR A 9 2.96 15.35 9.70
CA THR A 9 4.32 15.55 10.20
C THR A 9 4.32 16.77 11.13
N GLU A 10 5.28 16.83 12.06
CA GLU A 10 5.33 17.90 13.07
C GLU A 10 4.06 18.06 13.91
N SER A 11 3.42 16.94 14.29
CA SER A 11 2.17 16.99 15.05
C SER A 11 2.30 17.71 16.40
N LYS A 12 3.52 17.83 16.94
CA LYS A 12 3.86 18.52 18.20
C LYS A 12 2.98 18.05 19.35
N ILE A 13 2.68 16.75 19.37
CA ILE A 13 1.98 16.07 20.45
C ILE A 13 2.96 15.21 21.28
N ASP A 14 2.58 14.92 22.51
CA ASP A 14 3.25 13.97 23.39
C ASP A 14 2.34 12.78 23.76
N ASN A 15 2.84 11.87 24.59
CA ASN A 15 2.11 10.66 24.99
C ASN A 15 0.94 10.93 25.95
N PHE A 16 0.78 12.16 26.44
CA PHE A 16 -0.30 12.57 27.33
C PHE A 16 -1.38 13.36 26.59
N ASP A 17 -1.10 13.80 25.37
CA ASP A 17 -2.07 14.48 24.53
C ASP A 17 -3.14 13.53 24.01
N VAL A 18 -4.40 13.94 24.15
CA VAL A 18 -5.54 13.28 23.53
C VAL A 18 -5.87 14.03 22.25
N LEU A 19 -5.65 13.38 21.11
CA LEU A 19 -5.99 13.95 19.81
C LEU A 19 -7.50 13.83 19.59
N ASN A 20 -8.18 14.96 19.45
CA ASN A 20 -9.58 14.98 19.07
C ASN A 20 -9.70 14.75 17.55
N VAL A 21 -9.87 13.48 17.16
CA VAL A 21 -10.16 13.11 15.77
C VAL A 21 -11.68 13.11 15.53
N PRO A 22 -12.14 13.40 14.29
CA PRO A 22 -13.56 13.31 13.95
C PRO A 22 -14.15 11.92 14.22
N GLU A 23 -15.46 11.85 14.44
CA GLU A 23 -16.17 10.58 14.57
C GLU A 23 -15.92 9.69 13.34
N GLY A 24 -15.74 8.38 13.57
CA GLY A 24 -15.39 7.41 12.53
C GLY A 24 -13.90 7.32 12.21
N TYR A 25 -13.04 8.11 12.87
CA TYR A 25 -11.59 8.05 12.72
C TYR A 25 -10.89 7.61 14.01
N SER A 26 -9.71 7.02 13.84
CA SER A 26 -8.73 6.71 14.86
C SER A 26 -7.40 7.37 14.51
N SER A 27 -6.49 7.46 15.47
CA SER A 27 -5.13 7.94 15.24
C SER A 27 -4.09 7.07 15.91
N PHE A 28 -2.93 6.95 15.27
CA PHE A 28 -1.72 6.40 15.85
C PHE A 28 -0.59 7.43 15.73
N SER A 29 0.13 7.65 16.83
CA SER A 29 1.13 8.71 16.90
C SER A 29 2.47 8.18 17.38
N LYS A 30 3.53 8.61 16.71
CA LYS A 30 4.91 8.43 17.15
C LYS A 30 5.45 9.77 17.64
N CYS A 31 5.47 9.94 18.96
CA CYS A 31 5.97 11.13 19.63
C CYS A 31 7.49 11.05 19.83
N ARG A 32 8.19 12.19 19.83
CA ARG A 32 9.61 12.23 20.20
C ARG A 32 9.80 12.05 21.70
N LYS A 33 10.86 11.37 22.13
CA LYS A 33 11.11 11.01 23.55
C LYS A 33 11.40 12.20 24.50
N GLN A 34 11.27 13.47 24.09
CA GLN A 34 11.61 14.63 24.94
C GLN A 34 10.41 15.31 25.63
N PHE A 35 10.45 15.36 26.97
CA PHE A 35 9.36 15.82 27.84
C PHE A 35 9.27 17.33 28.08
N ALA A 36 10.28 18.13 27.73
CA ALA A 36 10.33 19.54 28.13
C ALA A 36 9.67 20.52 27.13
N LYS A 37 9.66 20.20 25.84
CA LYS A 37 9.00 20.99 24.79
C LYS A 37 8.49 20.05 23.71
N LYS A 38 7.20 20.14 23.39
CA LYS A 38 6.59 19.40 22.29
C LYS A 38 7.24 19.83 20.97
N SER A 39 7.79 18.87 20.23
CA SER A 39 8.51 19.13 18.98
C SER A 39 8.49 17.92 18.08
N GLY A 40 8.31 18.14 16.77
CA GLY A 40 8.25 17.05 15.79
C GLY A 40 7.05 16.15 16.00
N GLY A 41 7.23 14.84 15.81
CA GLY A 41 6.16 13.84 15.91
C GLY A 41 5.53 13.53 14.56
N ILE A 42 5.02 12.30 14.44
CA ILE A 42 4.34 11.81 13.25
C ILE A 42 3.01 11.22 13.71
N THR A 43 1.92 11.62 13.08
CA THR A 43 0.57 11.13 13.42
C THR A 43 -0.10 10.62 12.17
N VAL A 44 -0.62 9.41 12.23
CA VAL A 44 -1.44 8.80 11.19
C VAL A 44 -2.87 8.76 11.70
N ILE A 45 -3.75 9.49 11.03
CA ILE A 45 -5.20 9.49 11.27
C ILE A 45 -5.82 8.62 10.18
N PHE A 46 -6.70 7.69 10.54
CA PHE A 46 -7.27 6.74 9.60
C PHE A 46 -8.72 6.41 9.94
N LYS A 47 -9.51 6.05 8.94
CA LYS A 47 -10.89 5.61 9.18
C LYS A 47 -10.92 4.32 9.98
N ASN A 48 -11.87 4.21 10.91
CA ASN A 48 -12.02 3.05 11.79
C ASN A 48 -12.22 1.74 11.02
N GLU A 49 -12.80 1.79 9.82
CA GLU A 49 -12.99 0.63 8.93
C GLU A 49 -11.68 -0.02 8.45
N LEU A 50 -10.56 0.72 8.51
CA LEU A 50 -9.25 0.23 8.10
C LEU A 50 -8.47 -0.39 9.25
N LYS A 51 -8.95 -0.26 10.50
CA LYS A 51 -8.20 -0.64 11.70
C LYS A 51 -7.69 -2.09 11.65
N ASP A 52 -8.50 -3.00 11.11
CA ASP A 52 -8.17 -4.43 11.08
C ASP A 52 -7.12 -4.80 10.02
N ILE A 53 -6.90 -3.93 9.02
CA ILE A 53 -5.89 -4.14 7.97
C ILE A 53 -4.62 -3.32 8.17
N LEU A 54 -4.60 -2.41 9.16
CA LEU A 54 -3.46 -1.55 9.48
C LEU A 54 -2.66 -2.15 10.64
N ASN A 55 -1.40 -2.48 10.37
CA ASN A 55 -0.46 -3.02 11.34
C ASN A 55 0.71 -2.04 11.55
N PHE A 56 0.61 -1.26 12.62
CA PHE A 56 1.62 -0.28 13.02
C PHE A 56 2.85 -0.96 13.63
N GLN A 57 4.04 -0.72 13.09
CA GLN A 57 5.27 -1.28 13.64
C GLN A 57 5.83 -0.36 14.71
N ASN A 58 6.02 -0.90 15.92
CA ASN A 58 6.66 -0.17 17.00
C ASN A 58 8.17 -0.34 16.91
N THR A 59 8.87 0.75 16.57
CA THR A 59 10.32 0.75 16.33
C THR A 59 10.98 1.93 17.03
N ASP A 60 12.29 1.84 17.28
CA ASP A 60 13.05 2.88 17.97
C ASP A 60 13.40 4.09 17.08
N CYS A 61 13.36 3.97 15.74
CA CYS A 61 13.68 5.10 14.86
C CYS A 61 12.65 6.23 14.98
N GLU A 62 13.07 7.40 15.48
CA GLU A 62 12.16 8.54 15.69
C GLU A 62 11.77 9.28 14.40
N PHE A 63 12.36 8.92 13.25
CA PHE A 63 12.19 9.62 11.97
C PHE A 63 11.12 9.02 11.07
N VAL A 64 10.65 7.81 11.38
CA VAL A 64 9.66 7.08 10.58
C VAL A 64 8.64 6.38 11.47
N LEU A 65 7.37 6.47 11.07
CA LEU A 65 6.29 5.65 11.58
C LEU A 65 5.85 4.69 10.47
N TRP A 66 6.11 3.40 10.68
CA TRP A 66 5.78 2.35 9.72
C TRP A 66 4.37 1.83 9.91
N VAL A 67 3.63 1.76 8.82
CA VAL A 67 2.29 1.18 8.75
C VAL A 67 2.28 0.12 7.67
N LYS A 68 2.16 -1.14 8.05
CA LYS A 68 1.92 -2.23 7.10
C LYS A 68 0.43 -2.35 6.86
N ILE A 69 0.00 -2.24 5.61
CA ILE A 69 -1.39 -2.40 5.21
C ILE A 69 -1.53 -3.72 4.47
N GLU A 70 -2.38 -4.60 5.00
CA GLU A 70 -2.47 -5.97 4.53
C GLU A 70 -3.38 -6.12 3.30
N ASN A 71 -2.97 -6.98 2.36
CA ASN A 71 -3.78 -7.47 1.24
C ASN A 71 -4.42 -6.37 0.36
N ILE A 72 -3.75 -5.21 0.24
CA ILE A 72 -4.20 -4.12 -0.65
C ILE A 72 -4.22 -4.58 -2.11
N ILE A 73 -3.23 -5.39 -2.49
CA ILE A 73 -2.96 -5.76 -3.88
C ILE A 73 -2.91 -7.28 -3.97
N GLY A 74 -4.08 -7.93 -4.02
CA GLY A 74 -4.15 -9.39 -3.98
C GLY A 74 -3.53 -9.94 -2.69
N GLN A 75 -2.39 -10.63 -2.80
CA GLN A 75 -1.62 -11.16 -1.65
C GLN A 75 -0.42 -10.28 -1.25
N LYS A 76 -0.25 -9.10 -1.86
CA LYS A 76 0.83 -8.17 -1.52
C LYS A 76 0.37 -7.17 -0.45
N HIS A 77 1.30 -6.83 0.43
CA HIS A 77 1.14 -5.82 1.49
C HIS A 77 1.80 -4.51 1.05
N LEU A 78 1.25 -3.38 1.49
CA LEU A 78 1.92 -2.08 1.38
C LEU A 78 2.64 -1.81 2.70
N LEU A 79 3.94 -1.57 2.67
CA LEU A 79 4.69 -1.02 3.79
C LEU A 79 4.84 0.49 3.57
N LEU A 80 4.09 1.26 4.35
CA LEU A 80 4.08 2.71 4.30
C LEU A 80 4.99 3.28 5.39
N GLY A 81 6.08 3.93 4.99
CA GLY A 81 6.93 4.71 5.89
C GLY A 81 6.46 6.16 5.92
N CYS A 82 5.83 6.57 7.01
CA CYS A 82 5.44 7.97 7.25
C CYS A 82 6.65 8.69 7.85
N ILE A 83 7.28 9.61 7.12
CA ILE A 83 8.60 10.16 7.44
C ILE A 83 8.53 11.62 7.89
N TYR A 84 9.31 11.93 8.94
CA TYR A 84 9.66 13.30 9.30
C TYR A 84 11.12 13.36 9.77
N ILE A 85 11.99 13.88 8.92
CA ILE A 85 13.40 14.16 9.24
C ILE A 85 13.50 15.67 9.49
N PRO A 86 13.98 16.12 10.68
CA PRO A 86 14.21 17.55 10.94
C PRO A 86 15.14 18.19 9.93
N PRO A 87 15.06 19.51 9.72
CA PRO A 87 16.07 20.24 8.94
C PRO A 87 17.49 20.03 9.49
N GLU A 88 18.51 20.03 8.61
CA GLU A 88 19.94 19.82 8.98
C GLU A 88 20.46 20.76 10.08
N ASN A 89 19.90 21.97 10.17
CA ASN A 89 20.32 22.97 11.15
C ASN A 89 19.51 22.91 12.45
N SER A 90 18.58 21.97 12.56
CA SER A 90 17.77 21.77 13.76
C SER A 90 18.57 21.07 14.85
N LYS A 91 18.33 21.40 16.11
CA LYS A 91 18.90 20.67 17.25
C LYS A 91 18.49 19.19 17.32
N TYR A 92 17.48 18.80 16.53
CA TYR A 92 16.98 17.42 16.41
C TYR A 92 17.51 16.70 15.16
N SER A 93 18.36 17.34 14.36
CA SER A 93 18.96 16.73 13.18
C SER A 93 19.80 15.53 13.58
N SER A 94 19.67 14.41 12.86
CA SER A 94 20.59 13.28 12.97
C SER A 94 21.24 13.02 11.61
N GLN A 95 22.54 12.81 11.61
CA GLN A 95 23.26 12.39 10.41
C GLN A 95 22.96 10.93 10.06
N GLU A 96 22.56 10.12 11.03
CA GLU A 96 22.26 8.69 10.86
C GLU A 96 20.77 8.45 10.54
N SER A 97 19.98 9.51 10.32
CA SER A 97 18.53 9.41 10.09
C SER A 97 18.18 8.46 8.95
N PHE A 98 18.88 8.56 7.82
CA PHE A 98 18.69 7.68 6.67
C PHE A 98 19.17 6.25 6.95
N ASP A 99 20.30 6.08 7.64
CA ASP A 99 20.83 4.75 7.98
C ASP A 99 19.89 4.00 8.94
N GLN A 100 19.27 4.70 9.89
CA GLN A 100 18.26 4.14 10.80
C GLN A 100 16.99 3.73 10.06
N ILE A 101 16.51 4.58 9.15
CA ILE A 101 15.34 4.26 8.31
C ILE A 101 15.66 3.06 7.40
N GLU A 102 16.87 2.99 6.83
CA GLU A 102 17.32 1.91 5.96
C GLU A 102 17.41 0.58 6.72
N GLY A 103 18.00 0.58 7.92
CA GLY A 103 18.06 -0.61 8.77
C GLY A 103 16.68 -1.18 9.08
N GLU A 104 15.71 -0.33 9.41
CA GLU A 104 14.33 -0.76 9.64
C GLU A 104 13.64 -1.22 8.35
N LEU A 105 13.81 -0.50 7.25
CA LEU A 105 13.26 -0.88 5.94
C LEU A 105 13.72 -2.30 5.57
N LEU A 106 15.01 -2.58 5.67
CA LEU A 106 15.58 -3.91 5.36
C LEU A 106 15.00 -5.00 6.27
N SER A 107 14.69 -4.68 7.53
CA SER A 107 14.09 -5.65 8.46
C SER A 107 12.63 -6.00 8.11
N PHE A 108 11.91 -5.09 7.45
CA PHE A 108 10.50 -5.29 7.10
C PHE A 108 10.27 -5.72 5.65
N LYS A 109 11.25 -5.50 4.77
CA LYS A 109 11.13 -5.80 3.35
C LYS A 109 11.04 -7.32 3.14
N THR A 110 9.94 -7.75 2.53
CA THR A 110 9.73 -9.13 2.06
C THR A 110 9.38 -9.11 0.58
N GLU A 111 9.46 -10.25 -0.11
CA GLU A 111 9.04 -10.37 -1.51
C GLU A 111 7.56 -10.01 -1.74
N SER A 112 6.72 -10.18 -0.71
CA SER A 112 5.29 -9.84 -0.74
C SER A 112 5.00 -8.38 -0.39
N THR A 113 6.02 -7.56 -0.14
CA THR A 113 5.84 -6.18 0.32
C THR A 113 6.20 -5.19 -0.78
N VAL A 114 5.28 -4.27 -1.05
CA VAL A 114 5.54 -3.04 -1.82
C VAL A 114 5.82 -1.93 -0.82
N THR A 115 6.90 -1.18 -0.99
CA THR A 115 7.27 -0.10 -0.06
C THR A 115 6.94 1.26 -0.67
N ALA A 116 6.32 2.13 0.12
CA ALA A 116 6.16 3.55 -0.18
C ALA A 116 6.64 4.38 1.02
N LEU A 117 7.40 5.44 0.75
CA LEU A 117 7.87 6.37 1.76
C LEU A 117 7.29 7.74 1.46
N ILE A 118 6.57 8.33 2.42
CA ILE A 118 5.89 9.60 2.26
C ILE A 118 6.07 10.47 3.49
N GLY A 119 6.21 11.77 3.28
CA GLY A 119 6.38 12.75 4.34
C GLY A 119 7.46 13.77 4.01
N ASP A 120 7.98 14.41 5.06
CA ASP A 120 8.96 15.47 4.93
C ASP A 120 10.37 14.95 5.30
N PHE A 121 11.20 14.82 4.29
CA PHE A 121 12.59 14.38 4.42
C PHE A 121 13.55 15.54 4.73
N ASN A 122 13.13 16.80 4.58
CA ASN A 122 14.00 17.98 4.58
C ASN A 122 15.27 17.82 3.70
N ALA A 123 15.15 17.03 2.63
CA ALA A 123 16.22 16.59 1.75
C ALA A 123 16.07 17.23 0.38
N ARG A 124 16.84 18.29 0.14
CA ARG A 124 16.91 18.98 -1.15
C ARG A 124 17.84 18.20 -2.07
N SER A 125 17.26 17.46 -3.00
CA SER A 125 18.00 16.60 -3.94
C SER A 125 18.33 17.27 -5.26
N SER A 126 17.82 18.48 -5.49
CA SER A 126 17.93 19.16 -6.78
C SER A 126 17.40 18.28 -7.92
N THR A 127 18.05 18.30 -9.09
CA THR A 127 17.80 17.42 -10.24
C THR A 127 18.76 16.23 -10.30
N LEU A 128 19.43 15.87 -9.20
CA LEU A 128 20.35 14.72 -9.21
C LEU A 128 19.60 13.39 -9.32
N THR A 129 20.21 12.41 -9.98
CA THR A 129 19.63 11.09 -10.17
C THR A 129 19.66 10.26 -8.89
N ASP A 130 18.56 9.55 -8.63
CA ASP A 130 18.29 8.65 -7.51
C ASP A 130 18.44 7.17 -7.90
N TYR A 131 19.00 6.91 -9.08
CA TYR A 131 19.33 5.59 -9.59
C TYR A 131 20.82 5.51 -9.96
N VAL A 132 21.33 4.29 -10.07
CA VAL A 132 22.70 4.06 -10.51
C VAL A 132 22.74 4.11 -12.03
N VAL A 133 23.64 4.92 -12.58
CA VAL A 133 23.94 4.92 -14.02
C VAL A 133 25.11 3.96 -14.23
N PRO A 134 24.91 2.80 -14.87
CA PRO A 134 25.99 1.85 -15.09
C PRO A 134 27.03 2.43 -16.04
N ASP A 135 28.32 2.13 -15.82
CA ASP A 135 29.37 2.43 -16.79
C ASP A 135 29.46 1.29 -17.80
N ASP A 136 28.96 1.52 -19.02
CA ASP A 136 28.96 0.55 -20.11
C ASP A 136 30.34 -0.10 -20.36
N LYS A 137 31.44 0.65 -20.17
CA LYS A 137 32.79 0.11 -20.36
C LYS A 137 33.13 -0.88 -19.26
N LEU A 138 32.79 -0.56 -18.02
CA LEU A 138 33.00 -1.44 -16.88
C LEU A 138 32.13 -2.69 -16.99
N MET A 139 30.86 -2.53 -17.40
CA MET A 139 29.93 -3.64 -17.61
C MET A 139 30.47 -4.63 -18.65
N ARG A 140 30.95 -4.12 -19.79
CA ARG A 140 31.61 -4.93 -20.82
C ARG A 140 32.89 -5.59 -20.33
N PHE A 141 33.70 -4.87 -19.56
CA PHE A 141 34.94 -5.40 -18.99
C PHE A 141 34.69 -6.56 -18.01
N LEU A 142 33.64 -6.46 -17.19
CA LEU A 142 33.24 -7.48 -16.24
C LEU A 142 32.40 -8.61 -16.85
N ASN A 143 32.10 -8.54 -18.16
CA ASN A 143 31.24 -9.47 -18.88
C ASN A 143 29.87 -9.66 -18.19
N ILE A 144 29.29 -8.56 -17.70
CA ILE A 144 27.93 -8.55 -17.16
C ILE A 144 26.98 -8.34 -18.34
N ASP A 145 26.26 -9.39 -18.71
CA ASP A 145 25.29 -9.43 -19.81
C ASP A 145 23.85 -9.28 -19.31
N GLU A 146 22.91 -9.07 -20.23
CA GLU A 146 21.48 -8.80 -19.94
C GLU A 146 20.77 -9.93 -19.16
N ILE A 147 21.33 -11.13 -19.18
CA ILE A 147 20.77 -12.32 -18.50
C ILE A 147 21.19 -12.33 -17.01
N ASN A 148 22.16 -11.50 -16.62
CA ASN A 148 22.70 -11.48 -15.27
C ASN A 148 21.78 -10.70 -14.31
N ASP A 149 21.52 -11.26 -13.13
CA ASP A 149 20.77 -10.56 -12.06
C ASP A 149 21.38 -9.21 -11.68
N VAL A 150 22.71 -9.08 -11.79
CA VAL A 150 23.43 -7.82 -11.60
C VAL A 150 23.04 -6.78 -12.64
N HIS A 151 22.82 -7.20 -13.90
CA HIS A 151 22.32 -6.31 -14.94
C HIS A 151 20.91 -5.82 -14.60
N ASN A 152 20.01 -6.74 -14.22
CA ASN A 152 18.64 -6.39 -13.84
C ASN A 152 18.56 -5.42 -12.65
N TYR A 153 19.45 -5.57 -11.66
CA TYR A 153 19.55 -4.64 -10.55
C TYR A 153 20.06 -3.27 -10.97
N LEU A 154 21.13 -3.22 -11.76
CA LEU A 154 21.74 -1.96 -12.21
C LEU A 154 20.86 -1.16 -13.19
N TYR A 155 20.06 -1.86 -13.99
CA TYR A 155 19.14 -1.27 -14.96
C TYR A 155 17.70 -1.21 -14.46
N GLU A 156 17.46 -1.32 -13.15
CA GLU A 156 16.11 -1.30 -12.59
C GLU A 156 15.33 -0.02 -12.93
N PHE A 157 16.02 1.10 -13.19
CA PHE A 157 15.40 2.33 -13.67
C PHE A 157 14.71 2.19 -15.04
N GLN A 158 15.08 1.19 -15.86
CA GLN A 158 14.39 0.90 -17.13
C GLN A 158 12.94 0.49 -16.90
N LYS A 159 12.61 -0.09 -15.74
CA LYS A 159 11.22 -0.36 -15.34
C LYS A 159 10.37 0.92 -15.30
N LEU A 160 10.99 2.09 -15.06
CA LEU A 160 10.31 3.37 -15.17
C LEU A 160 9.89 3.63 -16.62
N GLN A 161 10.78 3.40 -17.58
CA GLN A 161 10.52 3.60 -19.00
C GLN A 161 9.45 2.62 -19.52
N GLU A 162 9.51 1.36 -19.11
CA GLU A 162 8.49 0.34 -19.42
C GLU A 162 7.08 0.75 -18.96
N LYS A 163 7.00 1.60 -17.93
CA LYS A 163 5.76 2.12 -17.35
C LYS A 163 5.44 3.56 -17.80
N ASN A 164 6.10 4.04 -18.85
CA ASN A 164 5.95 5.41 -19.37
C ASN A 164 6.21 6.50 -18.30
N ILE A 165 7.11 6.22 -17.36
CA ILE A 165 7.51 7.15 -16.30
C ILE A 165 8.81 7.83 -16.71
N PRO A 166 8.88 9.17 -16.62
CA PRO A 166 10.13 9.88 -16.84
C PRO A 166 11.24 9.37 -15.92
N VAL A 167 12.35 8.93 -16.51
CA VAL A 167 13.55 8.54 -15.76
C VAL A 167 14.10 9.77 -15.02
N GLU A 168 14.13 10.92 -15.69
CA GLU A 168 14.59 12.17 -15.12
C GLU A 168 13.48 12.89 -14.34
N ARG A 169 13.87 13.58 -13.26
CA ARG A 169 12.94 14.36 -12.42
C ARG A 169 12.88 15.80 -12.88
N SER A 170 11.67 16.29 -13.13
CA SER A 170 11.37 17.72 -13.29
C SER A 170 11.15 18.37 -11.92
N SER A 171 12.21 18.47 -11.12
CA SER A 171 12.11 19.05 -9.76
C SER A 171 12.01 20.57 -9.80
N GLU A 172 11.10 21.13 -9.01
CA GLU A 172 11.02 22.58 -8.76
C GLU A 172 12.12 23.07 -7.81
N ASP A 173 12.68 22.18 -6.99
CA ASP A 173 13.86 22.47 -6.17
C ASP A 173 15.09 22.55 -7.08
N ARG A 174 15.30 23.71 -7.70
CA ARG A 174 16.49 23.98 -8.53
C ARG A 174 17.69 24.45 -7.69
N GLY A 175 17.57 24.40 -6.36
CA GLY A 175 18.62 24.79 -5.44
C GLY A 175 19.80 23.81 -5.43
N ARG A 176 20.82 24.16 -4.64
CA ARG A 176 21.95 23.27 -4.37
C ARG A 176 21.48 22.09 -3.50
N CYS A 177 21.85 20.88 -3.90
CA CYS A 177 21.64 19.68 -3.11
C CYS A 177 22.26 19.83 -1.71
N ASN A 178 21.51 19.52 -0.65
CA ASN A 178 22.01 19.53 0.73
C ASN A 178 22.54 18.15 1.16
N ASN A 179 23.11 18.04 2.37
CA ASN A 179 23.68 16.78 2.85
C ASN A 179 22.63 15.67 2.94
N TYR A 180 21.41 16.01 3.39
CA TYR A 180 20.27 15.09 3.41
C TYR A 180 19.79 14.72 2.01
N GLY A 181 19.86 15.64 1.05
CA GLY A 181 19.63 15.35 -0.36
C GLY A 181 20.57 14.26 -0.88
N TYR A 182 21.88 14.39 -0.64
CA TYR A 182 22.85 13.37 -1.02
C TYR A 182 22.59 12.02 -0.32
N LYS A 183 22.22 12.04 0.96
CA LYS A 183 21.87 10.83 1.71
C LYS A 183 20.61 10.16 1.21
N MET A 184 19.56 10.93 0.91
CA MET A 184 18.33 10.43 0.32
C MET A 184 18.59 9.79 -1.05
N LEU A 185 19.43 10.41 -1.88
CA LEU A 185 19.79 9.84 -3.19
C LEU A 185 20.56 8.52 -3.05
N ASN A 186 21.46 8.41 -2.06
CA ASN A 186 22.16 7.15 -1.79
C ASN A 186 21.21 6.09 -1.23
N PHE A 187 20.33 6.46 -0.30
CA PHE A 187 19.28 5.60 0.23
C PHE A 187 18.41 5.03 -0.90
N CYS A 188 17.96 5.88 -1.82
CA CYS A 188 17.19 5.48 -3.00
C CYS A 188 17.94 4.47 -3.87
N LYS A 189 19.21 4.76 -4.21
CA LYS A 189 20.07 3.88 -5.03
C LYS A 189 20.29 2.52 -4.37
N ASN A 190 20.57 2.50 -3.07
CA ASN A 190 20.86 1.26 -2.35
C ASN A 190 19.63 0.35 -2.23
N ASN A 191 18.43 0.94 -2.11
CA ASN A 191 17.19 0.21 -1.82
C ASN A 191 16.30 -0.02 -3.04
N SER A 192 16.74 0.42 -4.22
CA SER A 192 15.93 0.42 -5.46
C SER A 192 14.61 1.15 -5.29
N ILE A 193 14.64 2.33 -4.67
CA ILE A 193 13.46 3.18 -4.45
C ILE A 193 13.62 4.45 -5.27
N PHE A 194 12.58 4.82 -6.01
CA PHE A 194 12.58 6.01 -6.86
C PHE A 194 11.73 7.13 -6.24
N ILE A 195 12.23 8.36 -6.32
CA ILE A 195 11.54 9.58 -5.93
C ILE A 195 10.43 9.86 -6.94
N ALA A 196 9.18 9.84 -6.48
CA ALA A 196 8.01 10.21 -7.27
C ALA A 196 7.99 11.70 -7.61
N ASN A 197 8.35 12.58 -6.66
CA ASN A 197 8.25 14.02 -6.84
C ASN A 197 9.07 14.52 -8.05
N GLY A 198 8.42 15.25 -8.96
CA GLY A 198 8.98 15.72 -10.23
C GLY A 198 8.93 14.70 -11.37
N ARG A 199 8.50 13.46 -11.13
CA ARG A 199 8.16 12.48 -12.20
C ARG A 199 6.66 12.34 -12.40
N ILE A 200 5.92 12.47 -11.31
CA ILE A 200 4.48 12.27 -11.25
C ILE A 200 3.80 13.64 -11.02
N CYS A 201 3.51 14.39 -12.08
CA CYS A 201 2.62 15.55 -12.03
C CYS A 201 1.89 15.68 -13.38
N ASP A 202 0.59 15.99 -13.32
CA ASP A 202 -0.44 16.36 -14.32
C ASP A 202 -0.43 15.81 -15.76
N ASP A 203 0.71 15.47 -16.36
CA ASP A 203 0.84 15.00 -17.74
C ASP A 203 1.63 13.68 -17.90
N ALA A 204 2.30 13.19 -16.85
CA ALA A 204 3.00 11.90 -16.89
C ALA A 204 2.01 10.74 -16.62
N GLY A 205 1.99 9.76 -17.53
CA GLY A 205 0.89 8.81 -17.76
C GLY A 205 0.28 8.11 -16.54
N LYS A 206 -1.02 7.79 -16.64
CA LYS A 206 -1.87 7.15 -15.62
C LYS A 206 -1.47 5.70 -15.22
N GLU A 207 -0.31 5.21 -15.66
CA GLU A 207 0.19 3.85 -15.42
C GLU A 207 1.29 3.79 -14.36
N LEU A 208 1.39 4.86 -13.56
CA LEU A 208 2.67 5.29 -13.03
C LEU A 208 3.23 4.48 -11.87
N PHE A 209 2.41 3.67 -11.24
CA PHE A 209 2.80 2.46 -10.53
C PHE A 209 1.54 1.61 -10.66
N PRO A 210 1.59 0.27 -10.80
CA PRO A 210 0.36 -0.52 -10.98
C PRO A 210 -0.70 -0.30 -9.88
N PHE A 211 -0.32 0.38 -8.78
CA PHE A 211 -1.15 0.63 -7.61
C PHE A 211 -1.33 2.11 -7.25
N ILE A 212 -0.65 3.06 -7.88
CA ILE A 212 -0.88 4.50 -7.61
C ILE A 212 -1.67 5.07 -8.79
N THR A 213 -2.90 5.50 -8.51
CA THR A 213 -3.84 6.02 -9.52
C THR A 213 -3.85 7.54 -9.58
N GLU A 214 -3.43 8.18 -8.50
CA GLU A 214 -3.42 9.64 -8.38
C GLU A 214 -2.27 10.04 -7.46
N PHE A 215 -1.52 11.06 -7.85
CA PHE A 215 -0.52 11.71 -7.02
C PHE A 215 -0.53 13.19 -7.37
N GLN A 216 -0.72 14.03 -6.35
CA GLN A 216 -0.79 15.47 -6.53
C GLN A 216 -0.16 16.18 -5.34
N VAL A 217 0.61 17.24 -5.62
CA VAL A 217 0.94 18.25 -4.61
C VAL A 217 -0.20 19.25 -4.61
N VAL A 218 -1.03 19.23 -3.57
CA VAL A 218 -2.19 20.11 -3.43
C VAL A 218 -1.75 21.50 -2.99
N ASP A 219 -2.45 22.52 -3.45
CA ASP A 219 -2.27 23.90 -3.03
C ASP A 219 -2.17 24.06 -1.51
N PHE A 220 -1.37 25.06 -1.11
CA PHE A 220 -1.18 25.40 0.29
C PHE A 220 -2.50 25.79 0.98
N ASP A 221 -2.79 25.13 2.09
CA ASP A 221 -3.96 25.43 2.94
C ASP A 221 -3.48 25.88 4.34
N PRO A 222 -3.63 27.18 4.68
CA PRO A 222 -3.18 27.72 5.96
C PRO A 222 -3.94 27.16 7.17
N LEU A 223 -5.07 26.47 6.98
CA LEU A 223 -5.79 25.79 8.06
C LEU A 223 -5.19 24.44 8.40
N ILE A 224 -4.43 23.84 7.48
CA ILE A 224 -3.85 22.50 7.62
C ILE A 224 -2.34 22.57 7.88
N SER A 225 -1.64 23.52 7.28
CA SER A 225 -0.20 23.71 7.44
C SER A 225 0.16 25.19 7.48
N ASP A 226 1.24 25.53 8.19
CA ASP A 226 1.83 26.86 8.23
C ASP A 226 2.87 27.11 7.14
N VAL A 227 3.45 26.05 6.55
CA VAL A 227 4.56 26.17 5.59
C VAL A 227 4.55 25.18 4.41
N HIS A 228 3.81 24.06 4.49
CA HIS A 228 3.92 22.97 3.52
C HIS A 228 2.64 22.74 2.72
N CYS A 229 2.80 22.47 1.43
CA CYS A 229 1.75 21.92 0.60
C CYS A 229 1.45 20.47 0.99
N ARG A 230 0.19 20.06 0.87
CA ARG A 230 -0.23 18.69 1.17
C ARG A 230 0.08 17.77 0.00
N LEU A 231 0.54 16.56 0.29
CA LEU A 231 0.61 15.48 -0.70
C LEU A 231 -0.71 14.69 -0.70
N HIS A 232 -1.33 14.55 -1.87
CA HIS A 232 -2.46 13.65 -2.10
C HIS A 232 -1.98 12.45 -2.91
N VAL A 233 -2.29 11.25 -2.42
CA VAL A 233 -1.97 9.99 -3.11
C VAL A 233 -3.18 9.07 -3.03
N LYS A 234 -3.54 8.48 -4.16
CA LYS A 234 -4.62 7.49 -4.26
C LYS A 234 -4.08 6.17 -4.76
N PHE A 235 -4.36 5.11 -4.03
CA PHE A 235 -3.97 3.76 -4.41
C PHE A 235 -5.13 3.00 -5.06
N SER A 236 -4.88 2.29 -6.17
CA SER A 236 -5.84 1.28 -6.67
C SER A 236 -5.73 0.05 -5.78
N THR A 237 -6.80 -0.25 -5.07
CA THR A 237 -6.98 -1.55 -4.44
C THR A 237 -7.62 -2.50 -5.46
N LEU A 238 -7.10 -3.73 -5.56
CA LEU A 238 -7.84 -4.82 -6.22
C LEU A 238 -8.96 -5.38 -5.30
N ALA A 239 -9.07 -4.82 -4.09
CA ALA A 239 -9.85 -5.35 -2.97
C ALA A 239 -11.22 -4.66 -2.78
N THR A 240 -11.81 -4.09 -3.84
CA THR A 240 -13.18 -3.53 -3.78
C THR A 240 -14.25 -4.55 -3.35
N ASN A 241 -13.93 -5.85 -3.35
CA ASN A 241 -14.86 -6.90 -2.91
C ASN A 241 -14.88 -7.16 -1.39
N TYR A 242 -14.01 -6.53 -0.58
CA TYR A 242 -13.96 -6.83 0.87
C TYR A 242 -14.69 -5.82 1.77
N LEU A 243 -14.93 -4.59 1.33
CA LEU A 243 -15.43 -3.53 2.20
C LEU A 243 -16.96 -3.33 2.19
N HIS A 244 -17.73 -4.11 1.41
CA HIS A 244 -19.19 -3.90 1.32
C HIS A 244 -20.10 -5.05 1.76
N ASN A 245 -19.57 -6.09 2.40
CA ASN A 245 -20.39 -7.18 2.94
C ASN A 245 -20.35 -7.24 4.47
N ASN A 246 -20.92 -6.22 5.11
CA ASN A 246 -21.43 -6.31 6.49
C ASN A 246 -22.95 -6.07 6.53
N SER A 247 -23.67 -6.59 5.53
CA SER A 247 -25.05 -7.04 5.74
C SER A 247 -25.00 -8.46 6.30
N PRO A 248 -25.96 -8.91 7.12
CA PRO A 248 -26.02 -10.30 7.56
C PRO A 248 -26.31 -11.19 6.34
N VAL A 249 -25.24 -11.68 5.70
CA VAL A 249 -25.32 -12.58 4.56
C VAL A 249 -25.59 -13.98 5.08
N GLU A 250 -26.78 -14.50 4.76
CA GLU A 250 -27.07 -15.93 4.74
C GLU A 250 -25.93 -16.65 4.02
N GLY A 251 -25.31 -17.63 4.69
CA GLY A 251 -24.00 -18.16 4.31
C GLY A 251 -23.90 -18.52 2.83
N THR A 252 -23.16 -17.72 2.07
CA THR A 252 -22.80 -18.05 0.68
C THR A 252 -21.87 -19.26 0.71
N SER A 253 -22.35 -20.36 0.16
CA SER A 253 -21.59 -21.59 -0.02
C SER A 253 -20.38 -21.34 -0.93
N LYS A 254 -19.18 -21.64 -0.44
CA LYS A 254 -17.99 -21.68 -1.29
C LYS A 254 -17.80 -23.09 -1.85
N PRO A 255 -17.46 -23.25 -3.15
CA PRO A 255 -17.16 -24.57 -3.70
C PRO A 255 -15.94 -25.18 -3.01
N VAL A 256 -15.92 -26.51 -2.90
CA VAL A 256 -14.77 -27.25 -2.39
C VAL A 256 -13.58 -27.07 -3.35
N ARG A 257 -12.35 -27.10 -2.80
CA ARG A 257 -11.10 -26.97 -3.58
C ARG A 257 -11.07 -27.98 -4.74
N TRP A 258 -10.53 -27.57 -5.89
CA TRP A 258 -10.41 -28.38 -7.10
C TRP A 258 -9.91 -29.82 -6.83
N ILE A 259 -10.60 -30.79 -7.41
CA ILE A 259 -10.27 -32.23 -7.34
C ILE A 259 -10.04 -32.73 -8.76
N SER A 260 -8.79 -33.10 -9.09
CA SER A 260 -8.39 -33.49 -10.45
C SER A 260 -9.22 -34.63 -11.04
N ASP A 261 -9.67 -35.58 -10.21
CA ASP A 261 -10.46 -36.74 -10.64
C ASP A 261 -11.86 -36.38 -11.14
N LYS A 262 -12.35 -35.17 -10.83
CA LYS A 262 -13.65 -34.66 -11.28
C LYS A 262 -13.57 -33.68 -12.45
N LYS A 263 -12.39 -33.54 -13.07
CA LYS A 263 -12.17 -32.60 -14.20
C LYS A 263 -13.20 -32.78 -15.31
N ASN A 264 -13.44 -34.01 -15.76
CA ASN A 264 -14.35 -34.26 -16.88
C ASN A 264 -15.81 -33.94 -16.50
N GLN A 265 -16.21 -34.24 -15.27
CA GLN A 265 -17.54 -33.88 -14.76
C GLN A 265 -17.76 -32.37 -14.73
N PHE A 266 -16.72 -31.60 -14.38
CA PHE A 266 -16.77 -30.13 -14.43
C PHE A 266 -16.92 -29.63 -15.87
N VAL A 267 -16.14 -30.18 -16.81
CA VAL A 267 -16.23 -29.82 -18.23
C VAL A 267 -17.62 -30.13 -18.78
N ASP A 268 -18.16 -31.33 -18.51
CA ASP A 268 -19.50 -31.73 -18.93
C ASP A 268 -20.59 -30.78 -18.38
N LYS A 269 -20.38 -30.23 -17.18
CA LYS A 269 -21.31 -29.28 -16.54
C LYS A 269 -21.24 -27.88 -17.14
N VAL A 270 -20.05 -27.42 -17.49
CA VAL A 270 -19.85 -26.16 -18.23
C VAL A 270 -20.45 -26.26 -19.63
N GLU A 271 -20.34 -27.41 -20.30
CA GLU A 271 -20.92 -27.60 -21.65
C GLU A 271 -22.45 -27.71 -21.65
N ASN A 272 -23.05 -28.28 -20.60
CA ASN A 272 -24.51 -28.46 -20.52
C ASN A 272 -25.27 -27.26 -19.94
N SER A 273 -24.59 -26.33 -19.27
CA SER A 273 -25.23 -25.12 -18.72
C SER A 273 -24.89 -23.88 -19.55
N LEU A 274 -25.93 -23.28 -20.15
CA LEU A 274 -25.91 -21.91 -20.69
C LEU A 274 -24.88 -21.54 -21.78
N LEU A 275 -24.42 -22.47 -22.63
CA LEU A 275 -23.73 -22.05 -23.88
C LEU A 275 -24.62 -21.13 -24.76
N LEU A 276 -25.94 -21.35 -24.74
CA LEU A 276 -26.91 -20.54 -25.49
C LEU A 276 -26.95 -19.07 -25.02
N ASP A 277 -26.84 -18.82 -23.72
CA ASP A 277 -26.97 -17.46 -23.15
C ASP A 277 -25.66 -16.66 -23.32
N VAL A 278 -24.51 -17.35 -23.28
CA VAL A 278 -23.20 -16.73 -23.53
C VAL A 278 -23.02 -16.38 -25.01
N ASP A 279 -23.46 -17.25 -25.92
CA ASP A 279 -23.41 -16.98 -27.36
C ASP A 279 -24.32 -15.81 -27.76
N GLU A 280 -25.52 -15.68 -27.18
CA GLU A 280 -26.38 -14.51 -27.40
C GLU A 280 -25.76 -13.21 -26.88
N LEU A 281 -25.04 -13.25 -25.75
CA LEU A 281 -24.34 -12.09 -25.19
C LEU A 281 -23.12 -11.69 -26.04
N ILE A 282 -22.37 -12.66 -26.57
CA ILE A 282 -21.25 -12.41 -27.50
C ILE A 282 -21.76 -11.71 -28.77
N ASN A 283 -22.86 -12.21 -29.34
CA ASN A 283 -23.47 -11.61 -30.54
C ASN A 283 -23.98 -10.17 -30.31
N ARG A 284 -24.34 -9.81 -29.08
CA ARG A 284 -24.71 -8.43 -28.71
C ARG A 284 -23.51 -7.51 -28.54
N ILE A 285 -22.38 -8.03 -28.07
CA ILE A 285 -21.14 -7.28 -27.84
C ILE A 285 -20.42 -6.98 -29.17
N ASP A 286 -20.55 -7.85 -30.17
CA ASP A 286 -19.96 -7.65 -31.51
C ASP A 286 -20.56 -6.46 -32.29
N ASP A 287 -21.69 -5.89 -31.84
CA ASP A 287 -22.19 -4.62 -32.36
C ASP A 287 -21.52 -3.42 -31.66
N VAL A 288 -20.30 -3.12 -32.10
CA VAL A 288 -19.37 -2.10 -31.53
C VAL A 288 -19.96 -0.68 -31.51
N ASN A 289 -21.09 -0.42 -32.19
CA ASN A 289 -21.75 0.89 -32.21
C ASN A 289 -22.89 1.03 -31.16
N SER A 290 -23.08 0.01 -30.31
CA SER A 290 -24.05 0.04 -29.23
C SER A 290 -23.68 1.07 -28.15
N ILE A 291 -24.62 1.95 -27.81
CA ILE A 291 -24.53 2.90 -26.68
C ILE A 291 -24.37 2.16 -25.33
N SER A 292 -24.66 0.84 -25.27
CA SER A 292 -24.62 0.02 -24.05
C SER A 292 -23.41 -0.93 -23.93
N PHE A 293 -22.37 -0.81 -24.78
CA PHE A 293 -21.24 -1.75 -24.80
C PHE A 293 -20.67 -2.11 -23.42
N GLN A 294 -20.46 -1.13 -22.53
CA GLN A 294 -19.92 -1.39 -21.19
C GLN A 294 -20.88 -2.22 -20.32
N THR A 295 -22.17 -1.92 -20.37
CA THR A 295 -23.20 -2.67 -19.63
C THR A 295 -23.34 -4.10 -20.16
N ASP A 296 -23.21 -4.28 -21.47
CA ASP A 296 -23.24 -5.59 -22.11
C ASP A 296 -22.00 -6.43 -21.72
N LEU A 297 -20.82 -5.79 -21.67
CA LEU A 297 -19.58 -6.41 -21.21
C LEU A 297 -19.67 -6.85 -19.73
N ASP A 298 -20.16 -5.98 -18.85
CA ASP A 298 -20.31 -6.30 -17.43
C ASP A 298 -21.29 -7.46 -17.23
N THR A 299 -22.41 -7.45 -17.96
CA THR A 299 -23.41 -8.54 -17.95
C THR A 299 -22.81 -9.87 -18.41
N PHE A 300 -21.97 -9.84 -19.45
CA PHE A 300 -21.26 -11.01 -19.95
C PHE A 300 -20.28 -11.58 -18.91
N VAL A 301 -19.49 -10.71 -18.28
CA VAL A 301 -18.53 -11.13 -17.24
C VAL A 301 -19.26 -11.74 -16.04
N GLU A 302 -20.39 -11.17 -15.62
CA GLU A 302 -21.22 -11.73 -14.54
C GLU A 302 -21.79 -13.11 -14.91
N ALA A 303 -22.32 -13.27 -16.13
CA ALA A 303 -22.86 -14.54 -16.62
C ALA A 303 -21.78 -15.63 -16.66
N LEU A 304 -20.58 -15.29 -17.15
CA LEU A 304 -19.45 -16.21 -17.25
C LEU A 304 -18.93 -16.63 -15.87
N ASN A 305 -18.82 -15.69 -14.92
CA ASN A 305 -18.43 -16.00 -13.55
C ASN A 305 -19.44 -16.92 -12.86
N LYS A 306 -20.74 -16.66 -13.08
CA LYS A 306 -21.82 -17.50 -12.54
C LYS A 306 -21.78 -18.91 -13.12
N LEU A 307 -21.59 -19.05 -14.43
CA LEU A 307 -21.45 -20.34 -15.11
C LEU A 307 -20.36 -21.20 -14.48
N TYR A 308 -19.17 -20.64 -14.27
CA TYR A 308 -18.06 -21.37 -13.66
C TYR A 308 -18.32 -21.68 -12.18
N LEU A 309 -18.94 -20.77 -11.44
CA LEU A 309 -19.24 -20.97 -10.03
C LEU A 309 -20.29 -22.07 -9.83
N ASP A 310 -21.38 -22.04 -10.58
CA ASP A 310 -22.46 -23.03 -10.52
C ASP A 310 -21.93 -24.40 -10.94
N SER A 311 -21.14 -24.47 -12.02
CA SER A 311 -20.47 -25.71 -12.46
C SER A 311 -19.52 -26.27 -11.39
N ALA A 312 -18.81 -25.38 -10.68
CA ALA A 312 -17.91 -25.78 -9.60
C ALA A 312 -18.68 -26.27 -8.38
N ILE A 313 -19.76 -25.61 -8.00
CA ILE A 313 -20.64 -26.01 -6.90
C ILE A 313 -21.26 -27.37 -7.18
N ASP A 314 -21.80 -27.58 -8.38
CA ASP A 314 -22.39 -28.85 -8.82
C ASP A 314 -21.37 -30.00 -8.80
N THR A 315 -20.14 -29.72 -9.24
CA THR A 315 -19.12 -30.77 -9.40
C THR A 315 -18.44 -31.10 -8.09
N PHE A 316 -18.01 -30.09 -7.35
CA PHE A 316 -17.17 -30.25 -6.16
C PHE A 316 -17.99 -30.22 -4.85
N GLY A 317 -19.24 -29.80 -4.91
CA GLY A 317 -20.08 -29.57 -3.74
C GLY A 317 -19.68 -28.28 -3.01
N THR A 318 -20.47 -27.94 -2.00
CA THR A 318 -20.26 -26.74 -1.17
C THR A 318 -19.63 -27.10 0.15
N ARG A 319 -18.68 -26.29 0.63
CA ARG A 319 -18.19 -26.40 2.01
C ARG A 319 -19.06 -25.55 2.93
N THR A 320 -19.81 -26.18 3.81
CA THR A 320 -20.43 -25.49 4.95
C THR A 320 -19.30 -25.03 5.88
N VAL A 321 -19.08 -23.73 5.97
CA VAL A 321 -18.15 -23.16 6.95
C VAL A 321 -18.83 -23.28 8.32
N HIS A 322 -18.53 -24.34 9.06
CA HIS A 322 -18.86 -24.37 10.49
C HIS A 322 -17.88 -23.46 11.23
N SER A 323 -18.39 -22.36 11.78
CA SER A 323 -17.66 -21.49 12.68
C SER A 323 -17.40 -22.22 14.00
N ASN A 324 -16.38 -23.06 14.04
CA ASN A 324 -15.93 -23.69 15.29
C ASN A 324 -15.10 -22.69 16.11
N THR A 325 -15.77 -21.80 16.83
CA THR A 325 -15.23 -21.24 18.08
C THR A 325 -15.66 -22.13 19.23
N GLN A 326 -15.00 -23.28 19.39
CA GLN A 326 -15.03 -23.97 20.68
C GLN A 326 -14.07 -23.23 21.63
N ARG A 327 -14.62 -22.73 22.74
CA ARG A 327 -13.87 -22.23 23.89
C ARG A 327 -12.87 -23.30 24.33
N LYS A 328 -11.57 -22.99 24.33
CA LYS A 328 -10.59 -23.77 25.06
C LYS A 328 -10.80 -23.50 26.56
N ALA A 329 -11.50 -24.40 27.24
CA ALA A 329 -11.36 -24.54 28.68
C ALA A 329 -9.93 -25.06 28.97
N ASP A 330 -9.35 -24.64 30.09
CA ASP A 330 -7.99 -24.95 30.57
C ASP A 330 -6.82 -24.20 29.93
N GLN A 331 -6.85 -22.86 30.02
CA GLN A 331 -5.59 -22.10 30.12
C GLN A 331 -5.35 -21.70 31.57
N PRO A 332 -4.52 -22.44 32.34
CA PRO A 332 -4.29 -22.17 33.78
C PRO A 332 -3.60 -20.83 34.06
N TRP A 333 -3.10 -20.14 33.04
CA TRP A 333 -2.49 -18.81 33.16
C TRP A 333 -3.46 -17.66 32.88
N PHE A 334 -4.70 -17.96 32.47
CA PHE A 334 -5.73 -16.96 32.18
C PHE A 334 -6.94 -17.23 33.09
N ASP A 335 -6.79 -16.87 34.35
CA ASP A 335 -7.80 -17.05 35.39
C ASP A 335 -8.80 -15.88 35.45
N ASP A 336 -9.77 -16.00 36.35
CA ASP A 336 -10.82 -14.98 36.54
C ASP A 336 -10.22 -13.61 36.92
N GLN A 337 -9.05 -13.57 37.58
CA GLN A 337 -8.34 -12.31 37.86
C GLN A 337 -7.80 -11.65 36.59
N CYS A 338 -7.26 -12.43 35.64
CA CYS A 338 -6.87 -11.91 34.33
C CYS A 338 -8.08 -11.38 33.56
N HIS A 339 -9.24 -12.03 33.70
CA HIS A 339 -10.48 -11.62 33.05
C HIS A 339 -11.04 -10.31 33.61
N GLU A 340 -11.02 -10.14 34.94
CA GLU A 340 -11.43 -8.90 35.61
C GLU A 340 -10.50 -7.73 35.28
N LYS A 341 -9.17 -7.93 35.31
CA LYS A 341 -8.20 -6.88 34.94
C LYS A 341 -8.39 -6.42 33.50
N ARG A 342 -8.65 -7.34 32.58
CA ARG A 342 -8.94 -7.01 31.18
C ARG A 342 -10.22 -6.17 31.05
N ASN A 343 -11.27 -6.51 31.78
CA ASN A 343 -12.50 -5.70 31.79
C ASN A 343 -12.30 -4.33 32.44
N HIS A 344 -11.39 -4.21 33.40
CA HIS A 344 -11.06 -2.94 34.03
C HIS A 344 -10.22 -2.01 33.13
N ILE A 345 -9.35 -2.59 32.29
CA ILE A 345 -8.59 -1.87 31.26
C ILE A 345 -9.50 -1.37 30.14
N ASN A 346 -10.55 -2.14 29.80
CA ASN A 346 -11.48 -1.79 28.73
C ASN A 346 -12.66 -0.91 29.19
N SER A 347 -12.72 -0.52 30.46
CA SER A 347 -13.77 0.35 31.04
C SER A 347 -13.24 1.72 31.49
N LYS A 348 -12.03 2.08 31.06
CA LYS A 348 -11.49 3.45 31.08
C LYS A 348 -11.14 3.83 29.65
#